data_AF-A0A712HMA0-F1
#
_entry.id   AF-A0A712HMA0-F1
#
_cell.length_a   1.000
_cell.length_b   1.000
_cell.length_c   1.000
_cell.angle_alpha   90.00
_cell.angle_beta   90.00
_cell.angle_gamma   90.00
#
_symmetry.space_group_name_H-M   'P 1'
#
loop_
_entity.id
_entity.type
_entity.pdbx_description
1 polymer ?
#
loop_
_entity_poly.entity_id
_entity_poly.type
_entity_poly.pdbx_seq_one_letter_code
_entity_poly.pdbx_strand_id
1 'polypeptide(L)'
;HIYGCGEQFSYFDLRGKPFPLWTSEQGVGRNKTSYVTWQADCKENAGGDYYWTFFPQPTFVSTQKYYCHVDNSCYMNFDFSAPEYHELALWEDKTTLRFECADTYIALLEKLTALLGRQPELPDWVYDGVTLGIQGGTEVCQQKLDTMRNAGVKVNGIWAQDWSGIRMTSFG
;
A
#
# COMPACT_ATOMS: atom_id res chain seq x y z
N HIS A 1 -19.06 5.23 -7.64
CA HIS A 1 -17.78 4.56 -7.38
C HIS A 1 -17.31 4.90 -5.97
N ILE A 2 -16.42 4.06 -5.42
CA ILE A 2 -15.80 4.24 -4.10
C ILE A 2 -14.30 4.00 -4.25
N TYR A 3 -13.45 4.83 -3.66
CA TYR A 3 -11.99 4.73 -3.76
C TYR A 3 -11.33 4.81 -2.38
N GLY A 4 -10.11 4.31 -2.25
CA GLY A 4 -9.32 4.43 -1.02
C GLY A 4 -9.18 3.11 -0.27
N CYS A 5 -9.61 3.09 0.99
CA CYS A 5 -9.37 2.01 1.96
C CYS A 5 -7.87 1.70 2.17
N GLY A 6 -7.01 2.72 2.07
CA GLY A 6 -5.55 2.60 2.13
C GLY A 6 -4.94 2.27 0.77
N GLU A 7 -3.93 1.42 0.74
CA GLU A 7 -3.25 0.95 -0.48
C GLU A 7 -3.88 -0.37 -0.97
N GLN A 8 -4.68 -0.28 -2.03
CA GLN A 8 -5.41 -1.41 -2.62
C GLN A 8 -4.81 -1.80 -3.98
N PHE A 9 -4.41 -3.06 -4.12
CA PHE A 9 -3.61 -3.53 -5.27
C PHE A 9 -4.42 -4.20 -6.37
N SER A 10 -5.63 -4.68 -6.06
CA SER A 10 -6.44 -5.43 -7.03
C SER A 10 -7.61 -4.62 -7.59
N TYR A 11 -8.11 -3.65 -6.84
CA TYR A 11 -9.26 -2.81 -7.21
C TYR A 11 -9.01 -1.38 -6.77
N PHE A 12 -9.11 -0.44 -7.71
CA PHE A 12 -9.10 0.98 -7.38
C PHE A 12 -10.51 1.48 -7.05
N ASP A 13 -11.49 1.21 -7.93
CA ASP A 13 -12.91 1.32 -7.56
C ASP A 13 -13.31 0.10 -6.73
N LEU A 14 -13.70 0.37 -5.50
CA LEU A 14 -14.04 -0.61 -4.48
C LEU A 14 -15.52 -1.04 -4.57
N ARG A 15 -16.33 -0.38 -5.40
CA ARG A 15 -17.76 -0.70 -5.50
C ARG A 15 -17.96 -2.15 -5.97
N GLY A 16 -18.91 -2.86 -5.35
CA GLY A 16 -19.23 -4.24 -5.68
C GLY A 16 -18.52 -5.29 -4.82
N LYS A 17 -17.67 -4.90 -3.86
CA LYS A 17 -16.91 -5.84 -3.02
C LYS A 17 -16.78 -5.39 -1.55
N PRO A 18 -16.62 -6.34 -0.62
CA PRO A 18 -16.18 -6.07 0.75
C PRO A 18 -14.65 -5.99 0.87
N PHE A 19 -14.18 -5.16 1.81
CA PHE A 19 -12.76 -4.97 2.10
C PHE A 19 -12.50 -5.05 3.61
N PRO A 20 -12.01 -6.20 4.09
CA PRO A 20 -11.40 -6.30 5.41
C PRO A 20 -10.22 -5.34 5.55
N LEU A 21 -10.20 -4.58 6.64
CA LEU A 21 -9.17 -3.61 6.97
C LEU A 21 -8.35 -4.17 8.14
N TRP A 22 -7.36 -4.97 7.80
CA TRP A 22 -6.45 -5.59 8.76
C TRP A 22 -5.06 -5.68 8.15
N THR A 23 -4.08 -5.03 8.76
CA THR A 23 -2.72 -5.03 8.23
C THR A 23 -2.11 -6.43 8.30
N SER A 24 -1.50 -6.87 7.21
CA SER A 24 -0.84 -8.17 7.10
C SER A 24 0.24 -8.13 6.02
N GLU A 25 0.91 -9.27 5.80
CA GLU A 25 1.61 -9.49 4.53
C GLU A 25 0.64 -9.26 3.35
N GLN A 26 1.17 -8.77 2.23
CA GLN A 26 0.36 -8.42 1.06
C GLN A 26 -0.17 -9.66 0.30
N GLY A 27 0.55 -10.77 0.41
CA GLY A 27 0.30 -12.02 -0.31
C GLY A 27 1.15 -12.18 -1.58
N VAL A 28 1.48 -13.44 -1.91
CA VAL A 28 2.26 -13.84 -3.09
C VAL A 28 1.32 -14.40 -4.15
N GLY A 29 1.08 -13.63 -5.21
CA GLY A 29 0.14 -13.97 -6.30
C GLY A 29 -1.24 -13.34 -6.15
N ARG A 30 -1.85 -13.41 -4.95
CA ARG A 30 -3.06 -12.65 -4.57
C ARG A 30 -4.33 -12.94 -5.38
N ASN A 31 -4.32 -14.02 -6.14
CA ASN A 31 -5.47 -14.51 -6.92
C ASN A 31 -5.54 -16.03 -6.86
N LYS A 32 -6.63 -16.56 -6.28
CA LYS A 32 -6.82 -18.00 -6.01
C LYS A 32 -6.85 -18.88 -7.25
N THR A 33 -7.02 -18.32 -8.46
CA THR A 33 -6.98 -19.09 -9.71
C THR A 33 -5.58 -19.21 -10.31
N SER A 34 -4.56 -18.55 -9.73
CA SER A 34 -3.19 -18.61 -10.25
C SER A 34 -2.37 -19.68 -9.54
N TYR A 35 -1.49 -20.34 -10.29
CA TYR A 35 -0.64 -21.40 -9.78
C TYR A 35 0.25 -20.94 -8.62
N VAL A 36 0.82 -19.74 -8.72
CA VAL A 36 1.71 -19.17 -7.69
C VAL A 36 0.98 -18.92 -6.36
N THR A 37 -0.25 -18.42 -6.39
CA THR A 37 -1.06 -18.23 -5.17
C THR A 37 -1.35 -19.57 -4.49
N TRP A 38 -1.73 -20.59 -5.28
CA TRP A 38 -1.96 -21.93 -4.75
C TRP A 38 -0.70 -22.51 -4.08
N GLN A 39 0.47 -22.39 -4.72
CA GLN A 39 1.73 -22.85 -4.12
C GLN A 39 2.05 -22.13 -2.80
N ALA A 40 1.86 -20.82 -2.76
CA ALA A 40 2.11 -20.01 -1.57
C ALA A 40 1.12 -20.30 -0.42
N ASP A 41 -0.16 -20.50 -0.75
CA ASP A 41 -1.19 -20.91 0.21
C ASP A 41 -0.88 -22.27 0.84
N CYS A 42 -0.46 -23.26 0.03
CA CYS A 42 -0.10 -24.59 0.52
C CYS A 42 1.10 -24.61 1.47
N LYS A 43 1.98 -23.60 1.44
CA LYS A 43 3.15 -23.53 2.31
C LYS A 43 2.80 -22.92 3.67
N GLU A 44 2.33 -21.67 3.67
CA GLU A 44 2.11 -20.91 4.92
C GLU A 44 0.92 -19.93 4.82
N ASN A 45 -0.12 -20.26 4.04
CA ASN A 45 -1.24 -19.33 3.78
C ASN A 45 -0.79 -17.96 3.24
N ALA A 46 0.33 -17.94 2.51
CA ALA A 46 1.02 -16.74 2.07
C ALA A 46 0.54 -16.24 0.69
N GLY A 47 -0.42 -16.92 0.06
CA GLY A 47 -0.90 -16.54 -1.27
C GLY A 47 -1.76 -15.28 -1.26
N GLY A 48 -2.42 -15.01 -0.13
CA GLY A 48 -3.27 -13.83 0.07
C GLY A 48 -4.51 -13.79 -0.83
N ASP A 49 -5.18 -12.64 -0.87
CA ASP A 49 -6.38 -12.43 -1.68
C ASP A 49 -6.46 -10.97 -2.15
N TYR A 50 -7.51 -10.62 -2.91
CA TYR A 50 -7.63 -9.31 -3.56
C TYR A 50 -7.57 -8.12 -2.59
N TYR A 51 -8.01 -8.30 -1.35
CA TYR A 51 -8.08 -7.27 -0.31
C TYR A 51 -6.84 -7.21 0.59
N TRP A 52 -5.90 -8.17 0.48
CA TRP A 52 -4.73 -8.21 1.35
C TRP A 52 -3.78 -7.05 1.03
N THR A 53 -3.35 -6.35 2.08
CA THR A 53 -2.46 -5.20 1.99
C THR A 53 -1.76 -4.97 3.33
N PHE A 54 -0.54 -4.45 3.28
CA PHE A 54 0.21 -3.98 4.45
C PHE A 54 -0.19 -2.55 4.87
N PHE A 55 -1.04 -1.87 4.10
CA PHE A 55 -1.53 -0.56 4.44
C PHE A 55 -3.04 -0.42 4.17
N PRO A 56 -3.90 -1.16 4.90
CA PRO A 56 -5.32 -0.85 4.92
C PRO A 56 -5.54 0.41 5.77
N GLN A 57 -6.51 1.22 5.38
CA GLN A 57 -6.90 2.39 6.16
C GLN A 57 -8.44 2.53 6.16
N PRO A 58 -9.09 2.83 7.29
CA PRO A 58 -10.54 2.99 7.37
C PRO A 58 -10.98 4.36 6.84
N THR A 59 -10.69 4.61 5.56
CA THR A 59 -10.97 5.87 4.88
C THR A 59 -11.33 5.62 3.43
N PHE A 60 -12.49 6.11 2.99
CA PHE A 60 -12.89 6.02 1.59
C PHE A 60 -13.40 7.36 1.04
N VAL A 61 -13.36 7.49 -0.28
CA VAL A 61 -13.88 8.62 -1.05
C VAL A 61 -15.02 8.14 -1.94
N SER A 62 -16.13 8.85 -1.93
CA SER A 62 -17.30 8.58 -2.77
C SER A 62 -17.39 9.53 -3.97
N THR A 63 -17.97 9.05 -5.07
CA THR A 63 -18.29 9.91 -6.22
C THR A 63 -19.36 10.97 -5.94
N GLN A 64 -19.99 10.92 -4.77
CA GLN A 64 -20.80 12.03 -4.24
C GLN A 64 -19.95 13.17 -3.66
N LYS A 65 -18.62 13.13 -3.87
CA LYS A 65 -17.63 14.14 -3.48
C LYS A 65 -17.54 14.39 -1.97
N TYR A 66 -17.58 13.30 -1.20
CA TYR A 66 -17.24 13.30 0.22
C TYR A 66 -16.20 12.21 0.52
N TYR A 67 -15.41 12.41 1.57
CA TYR A 67 -14.67 11.32 2.21
C TYR A 67 -15.37 10.91 3.51
N CYS A 68 -15.18 9.65 3.90
CA CYS A 68 -15.54 9.13 5.21
C CYS A 68 -14.27 8.58 5.85
N HIS A 69 -13.93 9.03 7.05
CA HIS A 69 -12.84 8.52 7.87
C HIS A 69 -13.39 7.99 9.18
N VAL A 70 -12.92 6.82 9.61
CA VAL A 70 -13.26 6.24 10.91
C VAL A 70 -12.01 6.31 11.79
N ASP A 71 -12.13 6.91 12.98
CA ASP A 71 -10.98 7.17 13.87
C ASP A 71 -10.43 5.88 14.54
N ASN A 72 -11.24 4.82 14.58
CA ASN A 72 -10.92 3.56 15.25
C ASN A 72 -9.75 2.80 14.57
N SER A 73 -9.10 1.92 15.32
CA SER A 73 -8.03 1.03 14.83
C SER A 73 -8.33 -0.47 15.05
N CYS A 74 -9.56 -0.80 15.44
CA CYS A 74 -10.02 -2.18 15.55
C CYS A 74 -10.11 -2.84 14.16
N TYR A 75 -10.34 -4.15 14.13
CA TYR A 75 -10.71 -4.81 12.88
C TYR A 75 -11.98 -4.18 12.32
N MET A 76 -11.98 -3.92 11.01
CA MET A 76 -13.16 -3.46 10.29
C MET A 76 -13.34 -4.22 8.97
N ASN A 77 -14.56 -4.24 8.46
CA ASN A 77 -14.86 -4.64 7.10
C ASN A 77 -15.78 -3.60 6.45
N PHE A 78 -15.29 -2.97 5.39
CA PHE A 78 -16.04 -2.00 4.61
C PHE A 78 -16.67 -2.69 3.40
N ASP A 79 -17.97 -2.89 3.44
CA ASP A 79 -18.74 -3.55 2.39
C ASP A 79 -19.42 -2.55 1.46
N PHE A 80 -18.95 -2.52 0.21
CA PHE A 80 -19.48 -1.69 -0.86
C PHE A 80 -20.22 -2.51 -1.95
N SER A 81 -20.58 -3.76 -1.65
CA SER A 81 -21.24 -4.68 -2.59
C SER A 81 -22.69 -4.32 -2.89
N ALA A 82 -23.42 -3.84 -1.89
CA ALA A 82 -24.84 -3.51 -2.04
C ALA A 82 -25.05 -2.29 -2.99
N PRO A 83 -26.10 -2.31 -3.84
CA PRO A 83 -26.41 -1.18 -4.73
C PRO A 83 -26.87 0.09 -3.99
N GLU A 84 -27.57 -0.08 -2.87
CA GLU A 84 -28.29 1.04 -2.20
C GLU A 84 -27.57 1.57 -0.95
N TYR A 85 -26.61 0.83 -0.39
CA TYR A 85 -25.94 1.23 0.84
C TYR A 85 -24.47 0.78 0.90
N HIS A 86 -23.76 1.34 1.87
CA HIS A 86 -22.42 0.93 2.29
C HIS A 86 -22.51 0.50 3.75
N GLU A 87 -22.02 -0.68 4.07
CA GLU A 87 -22.04 -1.21 5.43
C GLU A 87 -20.63 -1.25 5.98
N LEU A 88 -20.41 -0.60 7.12
CA LEU A 88 -19.12 -0.60 7.80
C LEU A 88 -19.27 -1.42 9.07
N ALA A 89 -18.69 -2.61 9.10
CA ALA A 89 -18.64 -3.46 10.28
C ALA A 89 -17.37 -3.14 11.08
N LEU A 90 -17.51 -2.98 12.40
CA LEU A 90 -16.41 -2.64 13.31
C LEU A 90 -16.42 -3.59 14.51
N TRP A 91 -15.24 -4.00 14.97
CA TRP A 91 -15.08 -4.84 16.16
C TRP A 91 -14.77 -3.99 17.40
N GLU A 92 -15.68 -3.06 17.72
CA GLU A 92 -15.57 -2.17 18.87
C GLU A 92 -16.97 -1.68 19.30
N ASP A 93 -17.15 -1.33 20.58
CA ASP A 93 -18.43 -0.88 21.14
C ASP A 93 -18.76 0.58 20.84
N LYS A 94 -17.78 1.36 20.37
CA LYS A 94 -17.89 2.79 20.05
C LYS A 94 -17.17 3.12 18.76
N THR A 95 -17.70 4.10 18.03
CA THR A 95 -17.08 4.58 16.80
C THR A 95 -17.26 6.08 16.60
N THR A 96 -16.29 6.71 15.95
CA THR A 96 -16.38 8.08 15.46
C THR A 96 -16.14 8.07 13.96
N LEU A 97 -17.11 8.58 13.21
CA LEU A 97 -17.01 8.75 11.76
C LEU A 97 -16.96 10.24 11.44
N ARG A 98 -16.06 10.62 10.54
CA ARG A 98 -15.89 11.98 10.04
C ARG A 98 -16.21 12.02 8.56
N PHE A 99 -17.06 12.97 8.19
CA PHE A 99 -17.40 13.23 6.80
C PHE A 99 -17.06 14.66 6.45
N GLU A 100 -16.50 14.88 5.27
CA GLU A 100 -16.40 16.20 4.70
C GLU A 100 -16.62 16.15 3.19
N CYS A 101 -17.30 17.17 2.65
CA CYS A 101 -17.61 17.31 1.23
C CYS A 101 -16.77 18.43 0.59
N ALA A 102 -16.63 18.38 -0.74
CA ALA A 102 -16.07 19.47 -1.53
C ALA A 102 -16.64 19.51 -2.95
N ASP A 103 -16.52 20.65 -3.63
CA ASP A 103 -17.01 20.82 -5.00
C ASP A 103 -16.16 20.07 -6.03
N THR A 104 -14.90 19.77 -5.70
CA THR A 104 -13.96 19.04 -6.57
C THR A 104 -13.16 18.01 -5.78
N TYR A 105 -12.69 16.96 -6.44
CA TYR A 105 -11.84 15.95 -5.79
C TYR A 105 -10.49 16.53 -5.33
N ILE A 106 -9.93 17.52 -6.04
CA ILE A 106 -8.70 18.21 -5.63
C ILE A 106 -8.92 18.90 -4.26
N ALA A 107 -10.00 19.68 -4.12
CA ALA A 107 -10.35 20.31 -2.86
C ALA A 107 -10.70 19.28 -1.76
N LEU A 108 -11.28 18.14 -2.13
CA LEU A 108 -11.56 17.05 -1.20
C LEU A 108 -10.27 16.43 -0.63
N LEU A 109 -9.26 16.23 -1.47
CA LEU A 109 -7.94 15.74 -1.04
C LEU A 109 -7.18 16.78 -0.20
N GLU A 110 -7.34 18.06 -0.49
CA GLU A 110 -6.80 19.14 0.33
C GLU A 110 -7.34 19.08 1.77
N LYS A 111 -8.66 18.86 1.91
CA LYS A 111 -9.34 18.69 3.21
C LYS A 111 -8.93 17.40 3.91
N LEU A 112 -8.92 16.28 3.20
CA LEU A 112 -8.52 15.00 3.77
C LEU A 112 -7.08 15.03 4.30
N THR A 113 -6.15 15.67 3.57
CA THR A 113 -4.77 15.84 4.05
C THR A 113 -4.62 16.91 5.13
N ALA A 114 -5.56 17.86 5.25
CA ALA A 114 -5.63 18.73 6.43
C ALA A 114 -6.05 17.96 7.69
N LEU A 115 -6.85 16.90 7.53
CA LEU A 115 -7.18 15.96 8.62
C LEU A 115 -6.02 15.01 8.95
N LEU A 116 -5.41 14.37 7.94
CA LEU A 116 -4.47 13.25 8.12
C LEU A 116 -2.98 13.64 8.10
N GLY A 117 -2.65 14.86 7.65
CA GLY A 117 -1.28 15.33 7.45
C GLY A 117 -0.82 15.31 5.99
N ARG A 118 0.24 16.07 5.71
CA ARG A 118 0.88 16.20 4.39
C ARG A 118 2.34 15.80 4.49
N GLN A 119 2.84 15.10 3.46
CA GLN A 119 4.25 14.75 3.36
C GLN A 119 5.09 15.99 3.04
N PRO A 120 6.37 16.04 3.45
CA PRO A 120 7.28 17.09 3.03
C PRO A 120 7.64 16.96 1.54
N GLU A 121 8.28 17.99 0.99
CA GLU A 121 8.96 17.88 -0.29
C GLU A 121 10.06 16.79 -0.24
N LEU A 122 10.26 16.08 -1.34
CA LEU A 122 11.34 15.11 -1.43
C LEU A 122 12.69 15.85 -1.50
N PRO A 123 13.76 15.30 -0.91
CA PRO A 123 15.10 15.85 -1.09
C PRO A 123 15.51 15.90 -2.57
N ASP A 124 16.17 16.98 -3.00
CA ASP A 124 16.55 17.22 -4.40
C ASP A 124 17.32 16.06 -5.05
N TRP A 125 18.19 15.38 -4.28
CA TRP A 125 19.00 14.28 -4.80
C TRP A 125 18.17 13.10 -5.33
N VAL A 126 16.90 12.96 -4.91
CA VAL A 126 16.00 11.92 -5.42
C VAL A 126 15.79 12.07 -6.93
N TYR A 127 15.85 13.29 -7.46
CA TYR A 127 15.65 13.59 -8.88
C TYR A 127 16.90 13.35 -9.75
N ASP A 128 18.07 13.13 -9.14
CA ASP A 128 19.35 13.03 -9.84
C ASP A 128 19.59 11.67 -10.52
N GLY A 129 18.70 10.69 -10.36
CA GLY A 129 18.83 9.38 -10.99
C GLY A 129 18.16 8.23 -10.25
N VAL A 130 18.59 7.01 -10.56
CA VAL A 130 18.10 5.79 -9.90
C VAL A 130 18.94 5.47 -8.65
N THR A 131 18.27 5.03 -7.58
CA THR A 131 18.93 4.41 -6.42
C THR A 131 19.07 2.91 -6.67
N LEU A 132 20.30 2.40 -6.71
CA LEU A 132 20.56 1.00 -7.01
C LEU A 132 20.36 0.13 -5.76
N GLY A 133 19.41 -0.80 -5.79
CA GLY A 133 19.29 -1.86 -4.79
C GLY A 133 20.36 -2.94 -5.01
N ILE A 134 21.35 -3.04 -4.13
CA ILE A 134 22.49 -3.96 -4.27
C ILE A 134 22.77 -4.67 -2.93
N GLN A 135 23.14 -5.94 -2.99
CA GLN A 135 23.67 -6.70 -1.84
C GLN A 135 25.00 -7.38 -2.22
N GLY A 136 25.76 -7.84 -1.23
CA GLY A 136 27.03 -8.53 -1.40
C GLY A 136 28.25 -7.72 -0.94
N GLY A 137 28.04 -6.71 -0.10
CA GLY A 137 29.11 -5.88 0.47
C GLY A 137 29.69 -4.81 -0.46
N THR A 138 30.70 -4.11 0.04
CA THR A 138 31.20 -2.84 -0.53
C THR A 138 31.76 -2.99 -1.95
N GLU A 139 32.57 -4.02 -2.21
CA GLU A 139 33.21 -4.20 -3.53
C GLU A 139 32.18 -4.46 -4.63
N VAL A 140 31.16 -5.28 -4.35
CA VAL A 140 30.06 -5.57 -5.30
C VAL A 140 29.26 -4.31 -5.59
N CYS A 141 28.98 -3.50 -4.55
CA CYS A 141 28.31 -2.20 -4.72
C CYS A 141 29.10 -1.27 -5.62
N GLN A 142 30.40 -1.11 -5.37
CA GLN A 142 31.27 -0.22 -6.13
C GLN A 142 31.39 -0.66 -7.60
N GLN A 143 31.62 -1.94 -7.87
CA GLN A 143 31.73 -2.47 -9.22
C GLN A 143 30.47 -2.24 -10.06
N LYS A 144 29.28 -2.49 -9.48
CA LYS A 144 28.01 -2.27 -10.17
C LYS A 144 27.73 -0.79 -10.38
N LEU A 145 28.03 0.06 -9.40
CA LEU A 145 27.93 1.51 -9.54
C LEU A 145 28.78 2.03 -10.70
N ASP A 146 30.05 1.63 -10.76
CA ASP A 146 30.99 2.06 -11.80
C ASP A 146 30.54 1.57 -13.17
N THR A 147 30.09 0.32 -13.27
CA THR A 147 29.54 -0.22 -14.52
C THR A 147 28.38 0.63 -15.04
N MET A 148 27.43 0.98 -14.17
CA MET A 148 26.25 1.78 -14.57
C MET A 148 26.63 3.22 -14.94
N ARG A 149 27.49 3.86 -14.15
CA ARG A 149 27.95 5.23 -14.41
C ARG A 149 28.77 5.32 -15.70
N ASN A 150 29.67 4.37 -15.93
CA ASN A 150 30.47 4.29 -17.17
C ASN A 150 29.60 4.06 -18.42
N ALA A 151 28.45 3.40 -18.25
CA ALA A 151 27.44 3.26 -19.30
C ALA A 151 26.53 4.50 -19.46
N GLY A 152 26.76 5.56 -18.70
CA GLY A 152 26.01 6.83 -18.79
C GLY A 152 24.74 6.90 -17.95
N VAL A 153 24.46 5.90 -17.11
CA VAL A 153 23.26 5.90 -16.25
C VAL A 153 23.43 6.92 -15.13
N LYS A 154 22.39 7.72 -14.90
CA LYS A 154 22.31 8.67 -13.77
C LYS A 154 21.96 7.90 -12.51
N VAL A 155 22.88 7.84 -11.55
CA VAL A 155 22.74 7.09 -10.29
C VAL A 155 22.89 8.06 -9.13
N ASN A 156 21.82 8.21 -8.34
CA ASN A 156 21.77 9.14 -7.21
C ASN A 156 22.11 8.49 -5.86
N GLY A 157 22.09 7.17 -5.77
CA GLY A 157 22.36 6.47 -4.53
C GLY A 157 22.52 4.97 -4.69
N ILE A 158 22.96 4.33 -3.61
CA ILE A 158 22.94 2.88 -3.44
C ILE A 158 22.11 2.59 -2.20
N TRP A 159 21.18 1.65 -2.31
CA TRP A 159 20.45 1.09 -1.19
C TRP A 159 20.92 -0.35 -0.98
N ALA A 160 21.64 -0.58 0.13
CA ALA A 160 22.19 -1.88 0.48
C ALA A 160 21.50 -2.45 1.72
N GLN A 161 20.47 -3.28 1.53
CA GLN A 161 19.70 -3.81 2.65
C GLN A 161 20.47 -4.80 3.54
N ASP A 162 21.55 -5.39 3.02
CA ASP A 162 22.47 -6.26 3.77
C ASP A 162 23.60 -5.49 4.47
N TRP A 163 23.53 -4.16 4.57
CA TRP A 163 24.51 -3.35 5.31
C TRP A 163 24.69 -3.81 6.77
N SER A 164 23.63 -4.40 7.36
CA SER A 164 23.63 -4.97 8.72
C SER A 164 24.09 -6.43 8.79
N GLY A 165 24.53 -7.02 7.68
CA GLY A 165 24.90 -8.43 7.56
C GLY A 165 23.81 -9.30 6.97
N ILE A 166 24.16 -10.56 6.69
CA ILE A 166 23.32 -11.54 5.98
C ILE A 166 22.94 -12.68 6.93
N ARG A 167 21.66 -13.07 6.89
CA ARG A 167 21.14 -14.26 7.56
C ARG A 167 20.55 -15.19 6.52
N MET A 168 21.16 -16.36 6.34
CA MET A 168 20.68 -17.37 5.41
C MET A 168 19.48 -18.12 6.00
N THR A 169 18.41 -18.24 5.21
CA THR A 169 17.21 -19.01 5.57
C THR A 169 16.79 -19.95 4.43
N SER A 170 15.72 -20.74 4.62
CA SER A 170 15.16 -21.57 3.56
C SER A 170 14.48 -20.76 2.44
N PHE A 171 14.15 -19.49 2.72
CA PHE A 171 13.49 -18.60 1.76
C PHE A 171 14.50 -17.84 0.87
N GLY A 172 15.71 -17.63 1.38
CA GLY A 172 16.76 -16.80 0.78
C GLY A 172 17.73 -16.30 1.82
#